data_AF-M0LT31-F1
#
_entry.id   AF-M0LT31-F1
#
_cell.length_a   1.000
_cell.length_b   1.000
_cell.length_c   1.000
_cell.angle_alpha   90.00
_cell.angle_beta   90.00
_cell.angle_gamma   90.00
#
_symmetry.space_group_name_H-M   'P 1'
#
loop_
_entity.id
_entity.type
_entity.pdbx_description
1 polymer ?
#
loop_
_entity_poly.entity_id
_entity_poly.type
_entity_poly.pdbx_seq_one_letter_code
_entity_poly.pdbx_strand_id
1 'polypeptide(L)'
;MTIRSYLDRFVHPWIAAIATVGALLWLASFIVAAIGLGIRTSHPLWNIRLFAASGYLGLLGMGIIAACALWLGGLRIVQVTRRFVG
;
A
#
# COMPACT_ATOMS: atom_id res chain seq x y z
N MET A 1 -10.70 26.11 -10.53
CA MET A 1 -10.78 24.70 -10.07
C MET A 1 -9.86 24.55 -8.88
N THR A 2 -10.40 24.25 -7.70
CA THR A 2 -9.60 23.98 -6.49
C THR A 2 -9.01 22.57 -6.54
N ILE A 3 -7.81 22.38 -6.00
CA ILE A 3 -7.13 21.07 -5.93
C ILE A 3 -8.04 19.97 -5.36
N ARG A 4 -8.91 20.34 -4.41
CA ARG A 4 -9.95 19.47 -3.82
C ARG A 4 -10.92 18.89 -4.85
N SER A 5 -11.49 19.71 -5.74
CA SER A 5 -12.45 19.23 -6.74
C SER A 5 -11.80 18.35 -7.82
N TYR A 6 -10.50 18.53 -8.04
CA TYR A 6 -9.71 17.69 -8.94
C TYR A 6 -9.45 16.34 -8.27
N LEU A 7 -8.96 16.34 -7.02
CA LEU A 7 -8.72 15.13 -6.23
C LEU A 7 -9.99 14.30 -6.01
N ASP A 8 -11.15 14.91 -5.76
CA ASP A 8 -12.44 14.20 -5.61
C ASP A 8 -12.85 13.41 -6.87
N ARG A 9 -12.35 13.79 -8.05
CA ARG A 9 -12.58 13.05 -9.31
C ARG A 9 -11.61 11.89 -9.53
N PHE A 10 -10.41 11.95 -8.94
CA PHE A 10 -9.38 10.90 -9.09
C PHE A 10 -9.40 9.90 -7.94
N VAL A 11 -9.75 10.36 -6.75
CA VAL A 11 -9.72 9.61 -5.52
C VAL A 11 -11.15 9.25 -5.17
N HIS A 12 -11.64 8.14 -5.70
CA HIS A 12 -12.82 7.52 -5.09
C HIS A 12 -12.47 7.30 -3.61
N PRO A 13 -13.27 7.79 -2.64
CA PRO A 13 -12.94 7.71 -1.21
C PRO A 13 -12.63 6.28 -0.76
N TRP A 14 -13.24 5.29 -1.41
CA TRP A 14 -12.95 3.86 -1.25
C TRP A 14 -11.52 3.47 -1.64
N ILE A 15 -10.99 3.99 -2.74
CA ILE A 15 -9.62 3.69 -3.20
C ILE A 15 -8.61 4.32 -2.24
N ALA A 16 -8.87 5.55 -1.76
CA ALA A 16 -8.04 6.15 -0.70
C ALA A 16 -8.06 5.30 0.57
N ALA A 17 -9.23 4.83 1.01
CA ALA A 17 -9.34 3.97 2.18
C ALA A 17 -8.59 2.64 2.01
N ILE A 18 -8.65 2.03 0.83
CA ILE A 18 -7.92 0.79 0.54
C ILE A 18 -6.40 1.03 0.50
N ALA A 19 -5.96 2.13 -0.12
CA ALA A 19 -4.55 2.50 -0.17
C ALA A 19 -3.99 2.83 1.22
N THR A 20 -4.76 3.49 2.09
CA THR A 20 -4.35 3.76 3.47
C THR A 20 -4.29 2.48 4.30
N VAL A 21 -5.21 1.54 4.11
CA VAL A 21 -5.14 0.20 4.73
C VAL A 21 -3.88 -0.55 4.26
N GLY A 22 -3.56 -0.52 2.97
CA GLY A 22 -2.33 -1.09 2.42
C GLY A 22 -1.07 -0.45 3.02
N ALA A 23 -1.06 0.88 3.17
CA ALA A 23 0.02 1.60 3.83
C ALA A 23 0.16 1.26 5.32
N LEU A 24 -0.95 1.11 6.04
CA LEU A 24 -0.95 0.68 7.44
C LEU A 24 -0.43 -0.74 7.60
N LEU A 25 -0.84 -1.68 6.74
CA LEU A 25 -0.32 -3.05 6.69
C LEU A 25 1.18 -3.07 6.43
N TRP A 26 1.63 -2.25 5.48
CA TRP A 26 3.05 -2.08 5.18
C TRP A 26 3.82 -1.52 6.37
N LEU A 27 3.30 -0.50 7.05
CA LEU A 27 3.95 0.10 8.23
C LEU A 27 3.98 -0.87 9.41
N ALA A 28 2.88 -1.61 9.64
CA ALA A 28 2.80 -2.65 10.65
C ALA A 28 3.84 -3.75 10.43
N SER A 29 4.21 -4.05 9.18
CA SER A 29 5.27 -5.01 8.86
C SER A 29 6.62 -4.62 9.47
N PHE A 30 7.00 -3.34 9.43
CA PHE A 30 8.24 -2.86 10.06
C PHE A 30 8.19 -2.99 11.57
N ILE A 31 7.03 -2.74 12.18
CA ILE A 31 6.85 -2.90 13.63
C ILE A 31 7.06 -4.36 14.03
N VAL A 32 6.47 -5.30 13.29
CA VAL A 32 6.65 -6.75 13.53
C VAL A 32 8.11 -7.15 13.34
N ALA A 33 8.80 -6.61 12.32
CA ALA A 33 10.22 -6.87 12.10
C ALA A 33 11.10 -6.31 13.25
N ALA A 34 10.80 -5.12 13.75
CA ALA A 34 11.50 -4.49 14.87
C ALA A 34 11.32 -5.29 16.17
N ILE A 35 10.11 -5.79 16.43
CA ILE A 35 9.83 -6.69 17.57
C ILE A 35 10.64 -7.99 17.45
N GLY A 36 10.67 -8.59 16.26
CA GLY A 36 11.50 -9.78 15.98
C GLY A 36 12.98 -9.53 16.30
N LEU A 37 13.50 -8.38 15.89
CA LEU A 37 14.88 -7.96 16.18
C LEU A 37 15.15 -7.88 17.69
N GLY A 38 14.19 -7.36 18.47
CA GLY A 38 14.29 -7.21 19.91
C GLY A 38 14.30 -8.55 20.68
N ILE A 39 13.63 -9.58 20.17
CA ILE A 39 13.59 -10.91 20.79
C ILE A 39 14.60 -11.92 20.22
N ARG A 40 15.44 -11.46 19.27
CA ARG A 40 16.41 -12.30 18.54
C ARG A 40 17.31 -13.14 19.45
N THR A 41 17.75 -12.57 20.57
CA THR A 41 18.70 -13.20 21.51
C THR A 41 18.04 -14.24 22.40
N SER A 42 16.78 -14.00 22.81
CA SER A 42 16.05 -14.88 23.74
C SER A 42 15.39 -16.06 23.04
N HIS A 43 14.84 -15.86 21.83
CA HIS A 43 14.10 -16.88 21.10
C HIS A 43 14.39 -16.85 19.59
N PRO A 44 15.51 -17.45 19.13
CA PRO A 44 15.98 -17.34 17.75
C PRO A 44 15.01 -17.94 16.72
N LEU A 45 14.32 -19.05 17.05
CA LEU A 45 13.31 -19.66 16.17
C LEU A 45 12.06 -18.79 16.00
N TRP A 46 11.67 -18.06 17.05
CA TRP A 46 10.52 -17.15 16.99
C TRP A 46 10.84 -15.88 16.20
N ASN A 47 12.07 -15.37 16.31
CA ASN A 47 12.53 -14.25 15.49
C ASN A 47 12.43 -14.55 13.99
N ILE A 48 12.88 -15.73 13.54
CA ILE A 48 12.80 -16.12 12.11
C ILE A 48 11.34 -16.10 11.61
N ARG A 49 10.40 -16.60 12.42
CA ARG A 49 8.97 -16.61 12.08
C ARG A 49 8.38 -15.21 12.02
N LEU A 50 8.72 -14.33 12.96
CA LEU A 50 8.27 -12.94 12.97
C LEU A 50 8.84 -12.14 11.79
N PHE A 51 10.10 -12.41 11.43
CA PHE A 51 10.74 -11.76 10.29
C PHE A 51 10.16 -12.25 8.94
N ALA A 52 9.81 -13.54 8.84
CA ALA A 52 9.07 -14.04 7.69
C ALA A 52 7.66 -13.43 7.63
N ALA A 53 6.95 -13.38 8.76
CA ALA A 53 5.61 -12.82 8.87
C ALA A 53 5.58 -11.32 8.52
N SER A 54 6.59 -10.54 8.97
CA SER A 54 6.73 -9.14 8.56
C SER A 54 6.98 -9.02 7.06
N GLY A 55 7.83 -9.87 6.48
CA GLY A 55 8.05 -9.92 5.02
C GLY A 55 6.74 -10.11 4.25
N TYR A 56 5.92 -11.09 4.64
CA TYR A 56 4.62 -11.32 4.01
C TYR A 56 3.66 -10.15 4.19
N LEU A 57 3.55 -9.58 5.39
CA LEU A 57 2.71 -8.39 5.67
C LEU A 57 3.14 -7.18 4.83
N GLY A 58 4.44 -6.95 4.70
CA GLY A 58 5.02 -5.87 3.91
C GLY A 58 4.74 -6.04 2.41
N LEU A 59 4.93 -7.26 1.89
CA LEU A 59 4.59 -7.61 0.50
C LEU A 59 3.10 -7.41 0.21
N LEU A 60 2.23 -7.82 1.13
CA LEU A 60 0.78 -7.66 0.98
C LEU A 60 0.39 -6.17 0.95
N GLY A 61 0.94 -5.37 1.88
CA GLY A 61 0.74 -3.92 1.92
C GLY A 61 1.24 -3.21 0.64
N MET A 62 2.45 -3.55 0.17
CA MET A 62 2.99 -3.05 -1.10
C MET A 62 2.12 -3.46 -2.29
N GLY A 63 1.63 -4.71 -2.31
CA GLY A 63 0.76 -5.22 -3.37
C GLY A 63 -0.55 -4.43 -3.48
N ILE A 64 -1.18 -4.13 -2.35
CA ILE A 64 -2.40 -3.31 -2.30
C ILE A 64 -2.13 -1.90 -2.83
N ILE A 65 -1.02 -1.27 -2.41
CA ILE A 65 -0.63 0.06 -2.89
C ILE A 65 -0.36 0.03 -4.40
N ALA A 66 0.39 -0.96 -4.89
CA ALA A 66 0.71 -1.11 -6.30
C ALA A 66 -0.55 -1.33 -7.15
N ALA A 67 -1.49 -2.15 -6.69
CA ALA A 67 -2.78 -2.35 -7.36
C ALA A 67 -3.59 -1.05 -7.44
N CYS A 68 -3.65 -0.27 -6.34
CA CYS A 68 -4.30 1.04 -6.34
C CYS A 68 -3.62 2.00 -7.32
N ALA A 69 -2.29 2.04 -7.34
CA ALA A 69 -1.51 2.89 -8.24
C ALA A 69 -1.72 2.50 -9.71
N LEU A 70 -1.73 1.21 -10.04
CA LEU A 70 -2.02 0.71 -11.38
C LEU A 70 -3.44 1.05 -11.82
N TRP A 71 -4.42 0.91 -10.94
CA TRP A 71 -5.81 1.28 -11.24
C TRP A 71 -5.95 2.77 -11.54
N LEU A 72 -5.39 3.65 -10.70
CA LEU A 72 -5.40 5.09 -10.92
C LEU A 72 -4.62 5.49 -12.19
N GLY A 73 -3.48 4.83 -12.45
CA GLY A 73 -2.70 5.00 -13.67
C GLY A 73 -3.50 4.63 -14.92
N GLY A 74 -4.20 3.49 -14.90
CA GLY A 74 -5.08 3.03 -15.98
C GLY A 74 -6.22 4.02 -16.25
N LEU A 75 -6.90 4.50 -15.21
CA LEU A 75 -7.93 5.55 -15.35
C LEU A 75 -7.36 6.82 -15.97
N ARG A 76 -6.15 7.23 -15.56
CA ARG A 76 -5.46 8.38 -16.15
C ARG A 76 -5.15 8.19 -17.63
N ILE A 77 -4.67 7.01 -18.03
CA ILE A 77 -4.40 6.69 -19.43
C ILE A 77 -5.70 6.79 -20.24
N VAL A 78 -6.79 6.16 -19.78
CA VAL A 78 -8.10 6.21 -20.47
C VAL A 78 -8.61 7.65 -20.62
N GLN A 79 -8.48 8.48 -19.59
CA GLN A 79 -8.86 9.89 -19.65
C GLN A 79 -8.04 10.68 -20.68
N VAL A 80 -6.74 10.43 -20.75
CA VAL A 80 -5.84 11.09 -21.69
C VAL A 80 -6.16 10.64 -23.12
N THR A 81 -6.28 9.34 -23.36
CA THR A 81 -6.62 8.79 -24.69
C THR A 81 -7.96 9.31 -25.20
N ARG A 82 -8.99 9.38 -24.34
CA ARG A 82 -10.32 9.91 -24.74
C ARG A 82 -10.31 11.41 -25.07
N ARG A 83 -9.39 12.20 -24.50
CA ARG A 83 -9.25 13.63 -24.84
C ARG A 83 -8.62 13.88 -26.21
N PHE A 84 -7.89 12.91 -26.76
CA PHE A 84 -7.25 13.05 -28.06
C PHE A 84 -8.12 12.58 -29.23
N VAL A 85 -9.23 11.89 -28.94
CA VAL A 85 -10.15 11.32 -29.96
C VAL A 85 -11.45 12.14 -30.09
N GLY A 86 -11.70 13.09 -29.20
CA GLY A 86 -12.89 13.95 -29.19
C GLY A 86 -12.66 15.33 -29.79
#